data_AF-A0A6C0I989-F1
#
_entry.id   AF-A0A6C0I989-F1
#
_cell.length_a   1.000
_cell.length_b   1.000
_cell.length_c   1.000
_cell.angle_alpha   90.00
_cell.angle_beta   90.00
_cell.angle_gamma   90.00
#
_symmetry.space_group_name_H-M   'P 1'
#
loop_
_entity.id
_entity.type
_entity.pdbx_description
1 polymer ?
#
loop_
_entity_poly.entity_id
_entity_poly.type
_entity_poly.pdbx_seq_one_letter_code
_entity_poly.pdbx_strand_id
1 'polypeptide(L)'
;MSKVKSFVYYIEYNDGEEDIMDETMLELEVDANFDKISKIVKHYRLHNDPKTKIRMTLYTSDQTFSAEEYIEHYRSMPNNIYGTDFLSDFDIELITMFN
;
A
#
# COMPACT_ATOMS: atom_id res chain seq x y z
N MET A 1 8.70 6.70 -18.21
CA MET A 1 8.80 5.95 -16.95
C MET A 1 7.80 4.81 -16.98
N SER A 2 8.06 3.73 -16.26
CA SER A 2 7.22 2.53 -16.31
C SER A 2 5.95 2.70 -15.50
N LYS A 3 4.90 1.99 -15.88
CA LYS A 3 3.63 1.95 -15.16
C LYS A 3 3.51 0.69 -14.32
N VAL A 4 2.65 0.73 -13.31
CA VAL A 4 2.23 -0.47 -12.59
C VAL A 4 1.51 -1.42 -13.55
N LYS A 5 1.93 -2.69 -13.56
CA LYS A 5 1.33 -3.77 -14.36
C LYS A 5 0.30 -4.56 -13.57
N SER A 6 0.60 -4.83 -12.30
CA SER A 6 -0.21 -5.65 -11.41
C SER A 6 0.14 -5.33 -9.97
N PHE A 7 -0.85 -5.34 -9.08
CA PHE A 7 -0.67 -5.13 -7.65
C PHE A 7 -1.66 -5.95 -6.84
N VAL A 8 -1.33 -6.15 -5.57
CA VAL A 8 -2.17 -6.75 -4.53
C VAL A 8 -1.80 -6.12 -3.19
N TYR A 9 -2.71 -6.13 -2.24
CA TYR A 9 -2.47 -5.67 -0.86
C TYR A 9 -2.25 -6.87 0.04
N TYR A 10 -1.27 -6.74 0.94
CA TYR A 10 -0.99 -7.70 1.99
C TYR A 10 -1.37 -7.03 3.31
N ILE A 11 -2.25 -7.69 4.05
CA ILE A 11 -2.81 -7.20 5.30
C ILE A 11 -2.28 -8.09 6.41
N GLU A 12 -1.73 -7.48 7.45
CA GLU A 12 -1.37 -8.16 8.69
C GLU A 12 -2.36 -7.69 9.76
N TYR A 13 -2.87 -8.62 10.54
CA TYR A 13 -3.77 -8.33 11.66
C TYR A 13 -3.04 -8.43 13.00
N ASN A 14 -3.63 -7.85 14.04
CA ASN A 14 -3.08 -7.79 15.39
C ASN A 14 -2.94 -9.16 16.06
N ASP A 15 -3.67 -10.18 15.60
CA ASP A 15 -3.55 -11.57 16.06
C ASP A 15 -2.46 -12.37 15.32
N GLY A 16 -1.79 -11.74 14.34
CA GLY A 16 -0.76 -12.35 13.51
C GLY A 16 -1.30 -13.10 12.30
N GLU A 17 -2.61 -13.08 12.03
CA GLU A 17 -3.14 -13.55 10.75
C GLU A 17 -2.71 -12.60 9.62
N GLU A 18 -2.54 -13.17 8.42
CA GLU A 18 -2.15 -12.44 7.22
C GLU A 18 -3.12 -12.77 6.07
N ASP A 19 -3.52 -11.74 5.33
CA ASP A 19 -4.36 -11.86 4.14
C ASP A 19 -3.74 -11.19 2.91
N ILE A 20 -4.17 -11.66 1.73
CA ILE A 20 -3.84 -11.06 0.45
C ILE A 20 -5.14 -10.72 -0.26
N MET A 21 -5.34 -9.43 -0.56
CA MET A 21 -6.56 -8.91 -1.15
C MET A 21 -6.24 -8.07 -2.39
N ASP A 22 -7.17 -8.03 -3.33
CA ASP A 22 -7.18 -6.97 -4.34
C ASP A 22 -7.84 -5.70 -3.78
N GLU A 23 -7.87 -4.64 -4.59
CA GLU A 23 -8.42 -3.35 -4.20
C GLU A 23 -9.90 -3.43 -3.79
N THR A 24 -10.71 -4.10 -4.61
CA THR A 24 -12.16 -4.20 -4.40
C THR A 24 -12.49 -4.99 -3.13
N MET A 25 -11.77 -6.08 -2.87
CA MET A 25 -11.99 -6.85 -1.64
C MET A 25 -11.56 -6.08 -0.41
N LEU A 26 -10.41 -5.39 -0.46
CA LEU A 26 -9.95 -4.57 0.65
C LEU A 26 -10.91 -3.41 0.93
N GLU A 27 -11.39 -2.72 -0.10
CA GLU A 27 -12.37 -1.63 0.03
C GLU A 27 -13.65 -2.08 0.77
N LEU A 28 -14.10 -3.32 0.54
CA LEU A 28 -15.29 -3.88 1.20
C LEU A 28 -15.07 -4.28 2.66
N GLU A 29 -13.84 -4.65 3.03
CA GLU A 29 -13.53 -5.25 4.33
C GLU A 29 -12.76 -4.33 5.28
N VAL A 30 -12.11 -3.28 4.76
CA VAL A 30 -11.22 -2.41 5.54
C VAL A 30 -11.93 -1.72 6.70
N ASP A 31 -13.15 -1.22 6.48
CA ASP A 31 -13.95 -0.57 7.53
C ASP A 31 -14.32 -1.56 8.65
N ALA A 32 -14.67 -2.79 8.29
CA ALA A 32 -15.09 -3.81 9.25
C ALA A 32 -13.93 -4.37 10.08
N ASN A 33 -12.71 -4.30 9.54
CA ASN A 33 -11.50 -4.83 10.17
C ASN A 33 -10.52 -3.74 10.61
N PHE A 34 -10.90 -2.46 10.53
CA PHE A 34 -10.03 -1.31 10.80
C PHE A 34 -9.19 -1.45 12.08
N ASP A 35 -9.85 -1.70 13.22
CA ASP A 35 -9.19 -1.82 14.53
C ASP A 35 -8.34 -3.10 14.69
N LYS A 36 -8.48 -4.06 13.78
CA LYS A 36 -7.75 -5.33 13.81
C LYS A 36 -6.50 -5.30 12.96
N ILE A 37 -6.41 -4.38 11.99
CA ILE A 37 -5.28 -4.33 11.06
C ILE A 37 -4.07 -3.74 11.81
N SER A 38 -2.95 -4.44 11.73
CA SER A 38 -1.64 -4.00 12.24
C SER A 38 -0.76 -3.43 11.14
N LYS A 39 -0.98 -3.83 9.87
CA LYS A 39 -0.15 -3.40 8.74
C LYS A 39 -0.85 -3.55 7.41
N ILE A 40 -0.59 -2.62 6.49
CA ILE A 40 -1.02 -2.70 5.10
C ILE A 40 0.18 -2.47 4.19
N VAL A 41 0.44 -3.40 3.27
CA VAL A 41 1.53 -3.31 2.30
C VAL A 41 1.02 -3.57 0.87
N LYS A 42 1.16 -2.58 -0.01
CA LYS A 42 0.96 -2.75 -1.44
C LYS A 42 2.17 -3.44 -2.06
N HIS A 43 1.92 -4.54 -2.75
CA HIS A 43 2.90 -5.28 -3.51
C HIS A 43 2.61 -5.17 -4.99
N TYR A 44 3.52 -4.60 -5.77
CA TYR A 44 3.30 -4.37 -7.20
C TYR A 44 4.52 -4.68 -8.08
N ARG A 45 4.27 -4.74 -9.38
CA ARG A 45 5.27 -4.99 -10.42
C ARG A 45 5.13 -3.98 -11.54
N LEU A 46 6.24 -3.64 -12.20
CA LEU A 46 6.25 -2.70 -13.31
C LEU A 46 6.14 -3.41 -14.66
N HIS A 47 5.66 -2.71 -15.69
CA HIS A 47 5.54 -3.25 -17.04
C HIS A 47 6.89 -3.64 -17.67
N ASN A 48 7.92 -2.82 -17.46
CA ASN A 48 9.27 -3.01 -17.98
C ASN A 48 10.13 -3.97 -17.14
N ASP A 49 9.77 -4.19 -15.88
CA ASP A 49 10.40 -5.17 -14.99
C ASP A 49 9.32 -5.96 -14.22
N PRO A 50 8.70 -6.95 -14.88
CA PRO A 50 7.64 -7.74 -14.27
C PRO A 50 8.18 -8.79 -13.27
N LYS A 51 9.50 -8.96 -13.15
CA LYS A 51 10.10 -9.95 -12.24
C LYS A 51 10.34 -9.35 -10.86
N THR A 52 10.71 -8.08 -10.80
CA THR A 52 10.94 -7.37 -9.55
C THR A 52 9.64 -7.01 -8.86
N LYS A 53 9.48 -7.45 -7.61
CA LYS A 53 8.36 -7.10 -6.73
C LYS A 53 8.76 -5.91 -5.87
N ILE A 54 8.03 -4.80 -6.01
CA ILE A 54 8.20 -3.61 -5.19
C ILE A 54 7.20 -3.68 -4.04
N ARG A 55 7.62 -3.23 -2.85
CA ARG A 55 6.81 -3.19 -1.64
C ARG A 55 6.66 -1.76 -1.17
N MET A 56 5.43 -1.38 -0.85
CA MET A 56 5.06 -0.04 -0.40
C MET A 56 4.16 -0.18 0.82
N THR A 57 4.66 0.20 1.99
CA THR A 57 3.91 0.14 3.24
C THR A 57 2.98 1.35 3.33
N LEU A 58 1.67 1.11 3.43
CA LEU A 58 0.66 2.16 3.53
C LEU A 58 0.32 2.48 5.00
N TYR A 59 0.47 1.48 5.87
CA TYR A 59 0.25 1.61 7.30
C TYR A 59 1.03 0.55 8.07
N THR A 60 1.46 0.89 9.28
CA THR A 60 2.00 -0.05 10.26
C THR A 60 1.78 0.49 11.68
N SER A 61 1.34 -0.36 12.60
CA SER A 61 1.15 0.00 14.00
C SER A 61 2.45 0.18 14.78
N ASP A 62 3.59 -0.27 14.22
CA ASP A 62 4.92 -0.16 14.83
C ASP A 62 5.47 1.28 14.85
N GLN A 63 4.97 2.15 13.97
CA GLN A 63 5.49 3.51 13.79
C GLN A 63 4.36 4.49 13.58
N THR A 64 4.39 5.61 14.30
CA THR A 64 3.42 6.70 14.14
C THR A 64 4.04 7.79 13.27
N PHE A 65 3.68 7.81 11.99
CA PHE A 65 3.88 8.96 11.11
C PHE A 65 2.53 9.56 10.79
N SER A 66 2.49 10.85 10.44
CA SER A 66 1.28 11.43 9.88
C SER A 66 1.02 10.90 8.47
N ALA A 67 -0.25 10.88 8.05
CA ALA A 67 -0.61 10.58 6.67
C ALA A 67 0.13 11.48 5.65
N GLU A 68 0.30 12.77 5.96
CA GLU A 68 1.01 13.72 5.11
C GLU A 68 2.47 13.32 4.88
N GLU A 69 3.19 12.92 5.94
CA GLU A 69 4.58 12.46 5.83
C GLU A 69 4.71 11.23 4.94
N TYR A 70 3.78 10.27 5.04
CA TYR A 70 3.77 9.08 4.18
C TYR A 70 3.52 9.42 2.71
N ILE A 71 2.52 10.27 2.45
CA ILE A 71 2.17 10.68 1.08
C ILE A 71 3.32 11.47 0.46
N GLU A 72 3.92 12.42 1.20
CA GLU A 72 5.07 13.19 0.73
C GLU A 72 6.30 12.30 0.49
N HIS A 73 6.56 11.35 1.39
CA HIS A 73 7.62 10.37 1.21
C HIS A 73 7.48 9.66 -0.13
N TYR A 74 6.31 9.07 -0.40
CA TYR A 74 6.09 8.37 -1.67
C TYR A 74 6.11 9.28 -2.88
N ARG A 75 5.54 10.50 -2.80
CA ARG A 75 5.63 11.48 -3.90
C ARG A 75 7.07 11.90 -4.22
N SER A 76 7.97 11.85 -3.24
CA SER A 76 9.39 12.16 -3.43
C SER A 76 10.19 11.01 -4.07
N MET A 77 9.60 9.81 -4.17
CA MET A 77 10.33 8.63 -4.63
C MET A 77 10.65 8.70 -6.14
N PRO A 78 11.81 8.15 -6.55
CA PRO A 78 12.26 8.24 -7.92
C PRO A 78 11.39 7.40 -8.87
N ASN A 79 10.64 8.08 -9.77
CA ASN A 79 9.73 7.47 -10.75
C ASN A 79 10.40 6.47 -11.72
N ASN A 80 11.72 6.54 -11.91
CA ASN A 80 12.47 5.56 -12.71
C ASN A 80 12.62 4.21 -11.99
N ILE A 81 12.49 4.18 -10.66
CA ILE A 81 12.57 2.97 -9.83
C ILE A 81 11.16 2.48 -9.47
N TYR A 82 10.27 3.39 -9.05
CA TYR A 82 8.94 3.06 -8.52
C TYR A 82 7.81 3.12 -9.57
N GLY A 83 8.06 3.74 -10.73
CA GLY A 83 7.05 3.98 -11.75
C GLY A 83 6.36 5.34 -11.58
N THR A 84 5.43 5.67 -12.48
CA THR A 84 4.75 7.00 -12.50
C THR A 84 3.36 7.04 -11.89
N ASP A 85 2.76 5.89 -11.62
CA ASP A 85 1.36 5.74 -11.21
C ASP A 85 1.21 4.70 -10.10
N PHE A 86 2.24 4.58 -9.25
CA PHE A 86 2.28 3.55 -8.22
C PHE A 86 1.47 3.87 -6.98
N LEU A 87 1.30 5.17 -6.67
CA LEU A 87 0.45 5.69 -5.61
C LEU A 87 -0.90 6.09 -6.21
N SER A 88 -1.94 5.29 -5.97
CA SER A 88 -3.31 5.55 -6.42
C SER A 88 -4.08 6.39 -5.39
N ASP A 89 -5.24 6.89 -5.80
CA ASP A 89 -6.15 7.62 -4.89
C ASP A 89 -6.59 6.74 -3.72
N PHE A 90 -6.88 5.45 -3.96
CA PHE A 90 -7.20 4.49 -2.91
C PHE A 90 -6.04 4.26 -1.92
N ASP A 91 -4.78 4.25 -2.39
CA ASP A 91 -3.63 4.17 -1.48
C ASP A 91 -3.57 5.39 -0.55
N ILE A 92 -3.86 6.58 -1.09
CA ILE A 92 -3.88 7.84 -0.33
C ILE A 92 -5.01 7.82 0.70
N GLU A 93 -6.18 7.29 0.33
CA GLU A 93 -7.30 7.10 1.25
C GLU A 93 -6.93 6.16 2.40
N LEU A 94 -6.33 5.00 2.10
CA LEU A 94 -5.84 4.08 3.13
C LEU A 94 -4.80 4.74 4.05
N ILE A 95 -3.82 5.45 3.50
CA ILE A 95 -2.82 6.16 4.32
C ILE A 95 -3.51 7.19 5.24
N THR A 96 -4.48 7.94 4.72
CA THR A 96 -5.20 8.97 5.47
C THR A 96 -6.13 8.39 6.54
N MET A 97 -6.69 7.21 6.30
CA MET A 97 -7.60 6.56 7.22
C MET A 97 -6.86 6.02 8.46
N PHE A 98 -5.63 5.51 8.28
CA PHE A 98 -4.91 4.77 9.32
C PHE A 98 -3.80 5.54 10.06
N ASN A 99 -3.33 6.68 9.56
CA ASN A 99 -2.18 7.44 10.10
C ASN A 99 -2.56 8.85 10.55
#